data_AF-A0A816FPE6-F1
#
_entry.id   AF-A0A816FPE6-F1
#
_cell.length_a   1.000
_cell.length_b   1.000
_cell.length_c   1.000
_cell.angle_alpha   90.00
_cell.angle_beta   90.00
_cell.angle_gamma   90.00
#
_symmetry.space_group_name_H-M   'P 1'
#
loop_
_entity.id
_entity.type
_entity.pdbx_description
1 polymer ?
#
loop_
_entity_poly.entity_id
_entity_poly.type
_entity_poly.pdbx_seq_one_letter_code
_entity_poly.pdbx_strand_id
1 'polypeptide(L)'
;MSQCEEKTDYKVIVARYNESVDWVHEWFGKANVVVYNKGPILVDKDYEVISLPNIGRESHTYLQFVIDNYDNLPEICFFTQCNLDHFDDFVARKEEIKDMFINIDKCSKNTKDDYLGEGLTDGRMESWK
;
A
#
# COMPACT_ATOMS: atom_id res chain seq x y z
N MET A 1 -1.21 -27.06 -20.57
CA MET A 1 -0.12 -26.47 -19.77
C MET A 1 -0.76 -25.37 -18.95
N SER A 2 -0.95 -25.61 -17.66
CA SER A 2 -1.53 -24.64 -16.72
C SER A 2 -0.57 -23.44 -16.62
N GLN A 3 -1.03 -22.24 -17.01
CA GLN A 3 -0.32 -21.02 -16.66
C GLN A 3 -0.35 -20.91 -15.13
N CYS A 4 0.83 -20.91 -14.51
CA CYS A 4 0.99 -20.45 -13.14
C CYS A 4 0.81 -18.94 -13.17
N GLU A 5 -0.29 -18.43 -12.64
CA GLU A 5 -0.39 -17.00 -12.33
C GLU A 5 0.69 -16.70 -11.28
N GLU A 6 1.69 -15.89 -11.65
CA GLU A 6 2.62 -15.35 -10.65
C GLU A 6 1.82 -14.46 -9.71
N LYS A 7 1.88 -14.79 -8.42
CA LYS A 7 1.21 -14.03 -7.38
C LYS A 7 2.04 -12.78 -7.11
N THR A 8 1.50 -11.61 -7.44
CA THR A 8 2.16 -10.33 -7.19
C THR A 8 2.38 -10.10 -5.70
N ASP A 9 3.58 -9.60 -5.38
CA ASP A 9 3.99 -9.26 -4.02
C ASP A 9 3.46 -7.87 -3.64
N TYR A 10 2.56 -7.82 -2.65
CA TYR A 10 2.00 -6.58 -2.16
C TYR A 10 1.86 -6.57 -0.65
N LYS A 11 2.00 -5.37 -0.06
CA LYS A 11 1.66 -5.13 1.34
C LYS A 11 0.69 -3.97 1.51
N VAL A 12 -0.18 -4.08 2.51
CA VAL A 12 -1.07 -3.04 2.99
C VAL A 12 -0.55 -2.51 4.32
N ILE A 13 -0.17 -1.24 4.34
CA ILE A 13 0.41 -0.53 5.48
C ILE A 13 -0.70 0.32 6.09
N VAL A 14 -1.10 -0.05 7.31
CA VAL A 14 -2.21 0.58 8.03
C VAL A 14 -1.66 1.44 9.17
N ALA A 15 -1.94 2.74 9.13
CA ALA A 15 -1.64 3.66 10.22
C ALA A 15 -2.79 3.66 11.24
N ARG A 16 -2.55 3.14 12.43
CA ARG A 16 -3.57 3.00 13.49
C ARG A 16 -3.19 3.80 14.74
N TYR A 17 -4.19 4.41 15.39
CA TYR A 17 -4.11 4.89 16.76
C TYR A 17 -4.98 4.03 17.71
N ASN A 18 -6.30 4.17 17.65
CA ASN A 18 -7.24 3.46 18.54
C ASN A 18 -8.43 2.80 17.81
N GLU A 19 -8.41 2.82 16.48
CA GLU A 19 -9.46 2.28 15.63
C GLU A 19 -9.51 0.75 15.66
N SER A 20 -10.64 0.17 15.24
CA SER A 20 -10.71 -1.27 14.97
C SER A 20 -10.05 -1.61 13.64
N VAL A 21 -9.36 -2.74 13.58
CA VAL A 21 -8.73 -3.30 12.37
C VAL A 21 -9.58 -4.39 11.72
N ASP A 22 -10.76 -4.72 12.26
CA ASP A 22 -11.60 -5.82 11.77
C ASP A 22 -11.92 -5.71 10.27
N TRP A 23 -12.17 -4.49 9.78
CA TRP A 23 -12.47 -4.25 8.37
C TRP A 23 -11.26 -4.57 7.46
N VAL A 24 -10.04 -4.33 7.94
CA VAL A 24 -8.81 -4.61 7.21
C VAL A 24 -8.68 -6.11 6.97
N HIS A 25 -9.04 -6.91 7.98
CA HIS A 25 -9.04 -8.38 7.92
C HIS A 25 -9.91 -8.86 6.77
N GLU A 26 -11.14 -8.37 6.73
CA GLU A 26 -12.19 -8.80 5.82
C GLU A 26 -11.92 -8.47 4.35
N TRP A 27 -10.98 -7.55 4.09
CA TRP A 27 -10.74 -7.01 2.76
C TRP A 27 -9.43 -7.50 2.16
N PHE A 28 -8.36 -7.49 2.95
CA PHE A 28 -7.00 -7.76 2.45
C PHE A 28 -6.44 -9.12 2.86
N GLY A 29 -7.13 -9.80 3.79
CA GLY A 29 -6.57 -10.98 4.43
C GLY A 29 -5.39 -10.63 5.37
N LYS A 30 -5.03 -11.59 6.22
CA LYS A 30 -4.11 -11.38 7.34
C LYS A 30 -2.65 -11.27 6.93
N ALA A 31 -2.24 -12.08 5.93
CA ALA A 31 -0.83 -12.30 5.60
C ALA A 31 -0.12 -11.10 4.93
N ASN A 32 -0.87 -10.17 4.33
CA ASN A 32 -0.30 -9.06 3.55
C ASN A 32 -0.46 -7.70 4.25
N VAL A 33 -0.87 -7.68 5.52
CA VAL A 33 -1.19 -6.45 6.25
C VAL A 33 -0.16 -6.22 7.36
N VAL A 34 0.36 -4.99 7.41
CA VAL A 34 1.20 -4.49 8.50
C VAL A 34 0.48 -3.33 9.17
N VAL A 35 0.21 -3.47 10.46
CA VAL A 35 -0.42 -2.44 11.27
C VAL A 35 0.64 -1.71 12.06
N TYR A 36 0.87 -0.46 11.72
CA TYR A 36 1.67 0.44 12.53
C TYR A 36 0.79 1.10 13.59
N ASN A 37 0.98 0.68 14.83
CA ASN A 37 0.18 1.08 15.97
C ASN A 37 0.85 2.20 16.78
N LYS A 38 0.20 3.37 16.83
CA LYS A 38 0.65 4.55 17.60
C LYS A 38 -0.11 4.79 18.90
N GLY A 39 -1.12 3.97 19.18
CA GLY A 39 -2.00 4.15 20.35
C GLY A 39 -1.97 2.95 21.28
N PRO A 40 -3.10 2.66 21.98
CA PRO A 40 -3.19 1.54 22.89
C PRO A 40 -2.75 0.22 22.24
N ILE A 41 -2.17 -0.66 23.05
CA ILE A 41 -1.66 -1.96 22.61
C ILE A 41 -2.76 -2.70 21.84
N LEU A 42 -2.47 -2.99 20.57
CA LEU A 42 -3.26 -3.91 19.76
C LEU A 42 -2.63 -5.30 19.88
N VAL A 43 -3.28 -6.18 20.66
CA VAL A 43 -2.89 -7.59 20.70
C VAL A 43 -3.70 -8.32 19.65
N ASP A 44 -3.22 -8.29 18.42
CA ASP A 44 -3.75 -9.11 17.34
C ASP A 44 -2.65 -10.06 16.87
N LYS A 45 -2.92 -11.38 16.93
CA LYS A 45 -1.96 -12.42 16.59
C LYS A 45 -1.90 -12.70 15.10
N ASP A 46 -2.86 -12.16 14.36
CA ASP A 46 -3.05 -12.46 12.97
C ASP A 46 -2.38 -11.44 12.05
N TYR A 47 -2.05 -10.25 12.57
CA TYR A 47 -1.32 -9.22 11.84
C TYR A 47 0.13 -9.10 12.29
N GLU A 48 0.96 -8.61 11.37
CA GLU A 48 2.20 -7.98 11.75
C GLU A 48 1.88 -6.61 12.38
N VAL A 49 2.06 -6.47 13.69
CA VAL A 49 1.81 -5.21 14.42
C VAL A 49 3.13 -4.59 14.85
N ILE A 50 3.43 -3.39 14.35
CA ILE A 50 4.63 -2.63 14.68
C ILE A 50 4.23 -1.43 15.53
N SER A 51 4.80 -1.30 16.73
CA SER A 51 4.53 -0.15 17.59
C SER A 51 5.36 1.05 17.18
N LEU A 52 4.75 2.23 17.10
CA LEU A 52 5.42 3.51 16.86
C LEU A 52 5.04 4.55 17.91
N PRO A 53 5.92 5.54 18.18
CA PRO A 53 5.55 6.68 18.98
C PRO A 53 4.43 7.47 18.27
N ASN A 54 3.52 8.05 19.07
CA ASN A 54 2.44 8.91 18.57
C ASN A 54 2.97 10.28 18.12
N ILE A 55 3.74 10.27 17.02
CA ILE A 55 4.35 11.43 16.39
C ILE A 55 3.86 11.50 14.94
N GLY A 56 3.54 12.72 14.48
CA GLY A 56 2.98 12.95 13.15
C GLY A 56 1.63 12.26 12.94
N ARG A 57 1.12 12.30 11.70
CA ARG A 57 -0.11 11.58 11.32
C ARG A 57 0.21 10.27 10.58
N GLU A 58 -0.68 9.82 9.70
CA GLU A 58 -0.52 8.64 8.85
C GLU A 58 0.71 8.74 7.94
N SER A 59 1.03 9.94 7.44
CA SER A 59 2.22 10.15 6.60
C SER A 59 3.54 9.74 7.28
N HIS A 60 3.66 9.94 8.60
CA HIS A 60 4.85 9.50 9.35
C HIS A 60 4.97 7.97 9.35
N THR A 61 3.84 7.25 9.46
CA THR A 61 3.82 5.80 9.37
C THR A 61 4.28 5.31 8.00
N TYR A 62 3.77 5.93 6.93
CA TYR A 62 4.10 5.50 5.56
C TYR A 62 5.58 5.71 5.26
N LEU A 63 6.12 6.87 5.64
CA LEU A 63 7.53 7.16 5.46
C LEU A 63 8.41 6.23 6.29
N GLN A 64 8.02 5.91 7.53
CA GLN A 64 8.74 4.97 8.37
C GLN A 64 8.85 3.59 7.70
N PHE A 65 7.74 3.05 7.17
CA PHE A 65 7.77 1.79 6.43
C PHE A 65 8.72 1.84 5.24
N VAL A 66 8.67 2.92 4.44
CA VAL A 66 9.55 3.09 3.27
C VAL A 66 11.02 3.14 3.66
N ILE A 67 11.36 3.85 4.73
CA ILE A 67 12.74 3.95 5.22
C ILE A 67 13.24 2.59 5.70
N ASP A 68 12.44 1.90 6.51
CA ASP A 68 12.85 0.63 7.14
C ASP A 68 12.97 -0.52 6.12
N ASN A 69 12.27 -0.41 4.99
CA ASN A 69 12.21 -1.44 3.97
C ASN A 69 12.77 -0.97 2.63
N TYR A 70 13.51 0.13 2.56
CA TYR A 70 13.89 0.78 1.28
C TYR A 70 14.51 -0.19 0.27
N ASP A 71 15.42 -1.06 0.73
CA ASP A 71 16.10 -2.05 -0.11
C ASP A 71 15.24 -3.31 -0.40
N ASN A 72 14.13 -3.49 0.32
CA ASN A 72 13.26 -4.67 0.29
C ASN A 72 11.77 -4.27 0.21
N LEU A 73 11.45 -3.21 -0.53
CA LEU A 73 10.06 -2.81 -0.72
C LEU A 73 9.32 -3.87 -1.54
N PRO A 74 8.07 -4.22 -1.18
CA PRO A 74 7.24 -5.06 -2.02
C PRO A 74 6.94 -4.32 -3.33
N GLU A 75 6.60 -5.09 -4.38
CA GLU A 75 6.29 -4.53 -5.71
C GLU A 75 5.17 -3.49 -5.62
N ILE A 76 4.20 -3.71 -4.72
CA ILE A 76 3.11 -2.78 -4.46
C ILE A 76 2.96 -2.51 -2.96
N CYS A 77 2.95 -1.23 -2.60
CA CYS A 77 2.63 -0.74 -1.27
C CYS A 77 1.29 0.01 -1.28
N PHE A 78 0.35 -0.41 -0.43
CA PHE A 78 -0.89 0.32 -0.20
C PHE A 78 -0.85 1.00 1.14
N PHE A 79 -1.02 2.31 1.15
CA PHE A 79 -0.98 3.11 2.36
C PHE A 79 -2.38 3.57 2.72
N THR A 80 -2.82 3.27 3.94
CA THR A 80 -4.14 3.70 4.42
C THR A 80 -4.15 4.02 5.91
N GLN A 81 -5.01 4.98 6.28
CA GLN A 81 -5.32 5.25 7.67
C GLN A 81 -6.33 4.21 8.16
N CYS A 82 -6.20 3.76 9.40
CA CYS A 82 -7.12 2.78 10.00
C CYS A 82 -8.53 3.36 10.18
N ASN A 83 -8.63 4.68 10.34
CA ASN A 83 -9.88 5.41 10.26
C ASN A 83 -10.14 5.84 8.82
N LEU A 84 -11.13 5.23 8.18
CA LEU A 84 -11.69 5.72 6.93
C LEU A 84 -12.91 6.57 7.30
N ASP A 85 -12.71 7.87 7.54
CA ASP A 85 -13.81 8.82 7.84
C ASP A 85 -14.85 8.92 6.69
N HIS A 86 -14.60 8.26 5.55
CA HIS A 86 -15.49 8.09 4.40
C HIS A 86 -15.80 6.60 4.12
N PHE A 87 -15.99 5.80 5.18
CA PHE A 87 -16.20 4.35 5.11
C PHE A 87 -17.31 3.94 4.11
N ASP A 88 -18.37 4.74 4.00
CA ASP A 88 -19.50 4.45 3.09
C ASP A 88 -19.08 4.39 1.61
N ASP A 89 -18.21 5.30 1.17
CA ASP A 89 -17.72 5.33 -0.21
C ASP A 89 -16.76 4.17 -0.51
N PHE A 90 -15.97 3.77 0.48
CA PHE A 90 -15.02 2.67 0.34
C PHE A 90 -15.75 1.32 0.30
N VAL A 91 -16.72 1.10 1.20
CA VAL A 91 -17.53 -0.13 1.24
C VAL A 91 -18.35 -0.28 -0.04
N ALA A 92 -18.96 0.81 -0.52
CA ALA A 92 -19.71 0.82 -1.77
C ALA A 92 -18.86 0.40 -2.97
N ARG A 93 -17.54 0.63 -2.90
CA ARG A 93 -16.58 0.32 -3.96
C ARG A 93 -15.68 -0.87 -3.63
N LYS A 94 -15.99 -1.68 -2.59
CA LYS A 94 -15.15 -2.79 -2.14
C LYS A 94 -14.74 -3.72 -3.28
N GLU A 95 -15.67 -4.08 -4.17
CA GLU A 95 -15.36 -4.94 -5.32
C GLU A 95 -14.58 -4.21 -6.42
N GLU A 96 -14.84 -2.93 -6.69
CA GLU A 96 -14.03 -2.15 -7.63
C GLU A 96 -12.59 -1.95 -7.13
N ILE A 97 -12.45 -1.74 -5.83
CA ILE A 97 -11.21 -1.60 -5.13
C ILE A 97 -10.48 -2.94 -5.17
N LYS A 98 -11.15 -4.04 -4.83
CA LYS A 98 -10.60 -5.41 -4.94
C LYS A 98 -10.22 -5.77 -6.37
N ASP A 99 -11.00 -5.34 -7.36
CA ASP A 99 -10.67 -5.48 -8.77
C ASP A 99 -9.48 -4.60 -9.15
N MET A 100 -9.33 -3.40 -8.58
CA MET A 100 -8.12 -2.60 -8.71
C MET A 100 -6.91 -3.36 -8.13
N PHE A 101 -7.07 -3.98 -6.95
CA PHE A 101 -6.05 -4.83 -6.32
C PHE A 101 -5.69 -6.07 -7.17
N ILE A 102 -6.67 -6.72 -7.80
CA ILE A 102 -6.48 -7.90 -8.67
C ILE A 102 -5.93 -7.52 -10.06
N ASN A 103 -6.26 -6.33 -10.56
CA ASN A 103 -5.88 -5.89 -11.91
C ASN A 103 -4.59 -5.07 -11.97
N ILE A 104 -3.92 -4.75 -10.85
CA ILE A 104 -2.57 -4.15 -10.90
C ILE A 104 -1.59 -5.06 -11.66
N ASP A 105 -1.75 -6.38 -11.57
CA ASP A 105 -1.02 -7.40 -12.34
C ASP A 105 -1.15 -7.22 -13.86
N LYS A 106 -2.24 -6.57 -14.31
CA LYS A 106 -2.50 -6.26 -15.73
C LYS A 106 -1.95 -4.90 -16.13
N CYS A 107 -1.92 -3.92 -15.21
CA CYS A 107 -1.43 -2.58 -15.48
C CYS A 107 0.11 -2.51 -15.54
N SER A 108 0.81 -3.33 -14.73
CA SER A 108 2.27 -3.52 -14.79
C SER A 108 2.75 -3.96 -16.18
N LYS A 109 1.96 -4.76 -16.90
CA LYS A 109 2.31 -5.31 -18.22
C LYS A 109 2.20 -4.31 -19.38
N ASN A 110 1.51 -3.18 -19.20
CA ASN A 110 1.37 -2.16 -20.25
C ASN A 110 2.31 -0.96 -20.09
N THR A 111 2.91 -0.74 -18.92
CA THR A 111 3.66 0.51 -18.68
C THR A 111 5.13 0.46 -19.09
N LYS A 112 5.73 -0.72 -19.29
CA LYS A 112 7.11 -0.82 -19.82
C LYS A 112 7.23 -0.43 -21.29
N ASP A 113 6.15 -0.49 -22.05
CA ASP A 113 6.14 -0.10 -23.46
C ASP A 113 5.80 1.40 -23.65
N ASP A 114 5.12 2.03 -22.69
CA ASP A 114 4.71 3.44 -22.77
C ASP A 114 5.83 4.45 -22.48
N TYR A 115 6.86 4.07 -21.70
CA TYR A 115 7.99 4.98 -21.39
C TYR A 115 9.18 4.88 -22.36
N LEU A 116 9.13 3.96 -23.33
CA LEU A 116 10.14 3.83 -24.38
C LEU A 116 9.62 4.22 -25.77
N GLY A 117 8.35 4.64 -25.86
CA GLY A 117 7.74 5.19 -27.06
C GLY A 117 7.80 6.71 -27.05
N GLU A 118 8.45 7.28 -28.06
CA GLU A 118 8.63 8.71 -28.33
C GLU A 118 9.84 9.36 -27.66
N GLY A 119 10.89 9.52 -28.47
CA GLY A 119 12.15 10.13 -28.08
C GLY A 119 11.99 11.56 -27.58
N LEU A 120 12.53 11.82 -26.40
CA LEU A 120 13.11 13.12 -26.10
C LEU A 120 14.49 13.16 -26.75
N THR A 121 14.51 13.58 -28.01
CA THR A 121 15.71 14.12 -28.62
C THR A 121 16.10 15.41 -27.89
N ASP A 122 17.38 15.50 -27.53
CA ASP A 122 18.18 16.69 -27.23
C ASP A 122 17.45 18.03 -27.08
N GLY A 123 17.42 18.60 -25.87
CA GLY A 123 17.01 19.98 -25.68
C GLY A 123 16.87 20.47 -24.23
N ARG A 124 17.96 21.04 -23.70
CA ARG A 124 18.07 21.93 -22.52
C ARG A 124 17.84 21.34 -21.12
N MET A 125 18.96 20.96 -20.52
CA MET A 125 19.20 21.22 -19.10
C MET A 125 19.52 22.70 -18.90
N GLU A 126 18.59 23.51 -18.41
CA GLU A 126 18.93 24.80 -17.79
C GLU A 126 18.43 24.86 -16.34
N SER A 127 19.40 24.68 -15.46
CA SER A 127 19.59 25.34 -14.16
C SER A 127 18.37 25.59 -13.26
N TRP A 128 18.25 24.77 -12.22
CA TRP A 128 17.67 25.21 -10.95
C TRP A 128 18.79 25.82 -10.10
N LYS A 129 18.82 27.15 -10.00
CA LYS A 129 19.42 27.90 -8.89
C LYS A 129 18.30 28.57 -8.12
#